data_AF-A0A410PPS7-F1
#
_entry.id   AF-A0A410PPS7-F1
#
_cell.length_a   1.000
_cell.length_b   1.000
_cell.length_c   1.000
_cell.angle_alpha   90.00
_cell.angle_beta   90.00
_cell.angle_gamma   90.00
#
_symmetry.space_group_name_H-M   'P 1'
#
loop_
_entity.id
_entity.type
_entity.pdbx_description
1 polymer ?
#
loop_
_entity_poly.entity_id
_entity_poly.type
_entity_poly.pdbx_seq_one_letter_code
_entity_poly.pdbx_strand_id
1 'polypeptide(L)'
;MKKKIYNKKGFFSGIISLLLAVTYIITAIIKDYYQMNTISLWKSIILSILLILIGASSLYRSLNYGCTKEDRQNDDEREQLISFKANTTALKITIVSCFIFMLLFMIAFAITRHNSFIGVFIGICLIFNISMISQIAAYVYHDRHN
;
A
#
# COMPACT_ATOMS: atom_id res chain seq x y z
N MET A 1 3.45 -22.62 24.98
CA MET A 1 4.49 -22.09 24.06
C MET A 1 4.45 -20.56 24.08
N LYS A 2 5.48 -19.87 24.58
CA LYS A 2 5.56 -18.40 24.51
C LYS A 2 5.85 -18.01 23.05
N LYS A 3 4.85 -17.51 22.31
CA LYS A 3 5.05 -16.95 20.96
C LYS A 3 5.97 -15.72 21.08
N LYS A 4 7.22 -15.86 20.63
CA LYS A 4 8.15 -14.73 20.47
C LYS A 4 7.80 -14.02 19.17
N ILE A 5 7.69 -12.70 19.21
CA ILE A 5 7.53 -11.86 18.01
C ILE A 5 8.93 -11.64 17.45
N TYR A 6 9.19 -12.14 16.25
CA TYR A 6 10.54 -12.13 15.67
C TYR A 6 10.77 -10.90 14.78
N ASN A 7 9.73 -10.44 14.07
CA ASN A 7 9.76 -9.21 13.25
C ASN A 7 8.76 -8.17 13.78
N LYS A 8 9.24 -7.22 14.58
CA LYS A 8 8.40 -6.16 15.18
C LYS A 8 7.79 -5.21 14.15
N LYS A 9 8.49 -4.92 13.04
CA LYS A 9 8.01 -4.01 11.99
C LYS A 9 6.86 -4.64 11.19
N GLY A 10 7.03 -5.90 10.77
CA GLY A 10 5.97 -6.65 10.07
C GLY A 10 4.75 -6.94 10.95
N PHE A 11 4.97 -7.13 12.26
CA PHE A 11 3.88 -7.27 13.22
C PHE A 11 3.07 -5.98 13.35
N PHE A 12 3.75 -4.83 13.44
CA PHE A 12 3.09 -3.53 13.55
C PHE A 12 2.33 -3.14 12.28
N SER A 13 2.88 -3.42 11.09
CA SER A 13 2.16 -3.19 9.82
C SER A 13 0.91 -4.07 9.71
N GLY A 14 0.98 -5.32 10.16
CA GLY A 14 -0.19 -6.21 10.22
C GLY A 14 -1.28 -5.73 11.16
N ILE A 15 -0.91 -5.23 12.34
CA ILE A 15 -1.87 -4.61 13.29
C ILE A 15 -2.53 -3.38 12.68
N ILE A 16 -1.75 -2.49 12.07
CA ILE A 16 -2.29 -1.29 11.42
C ILE A 16 -3.28 -1.69 10.32
N SER A 17 -2.93 -2.66 9.47
CA SER A 17 -3.79 -3.14 8.39
C SER A 17 -5.12 -3.70 8.93
N LEU A 18 -5.08 -4.47 10.02
CA LEU A 18 -6.31 -4.99 10.64
C LEU A 18 -7.14 -3.89 11.29
N LEU A 19 -6.51 -2.90 11.93
CA LEU A 19 -7.21 -1.76 12.52
C LEU A 19 -7.92 -0.92 11.45
N LEU A 20 -7.26 -0.71 10.30
CA LEU A 20 -7.86 -0.09 9.12
C LEU A 20 -9.03 -0.91 8.58
N ALA A 21 -8.94 -2.24 8.58
CA ALA A 21 -10.03 -3.11 8.14
C ALA A 21 -11.27 -2.91 9.03
N VAL A 22 -11.08 -2.89 10.35
CA VAL A 22 -12.16 -2.72 11.34
C VAL A 22 -12.81 -1.35 11.20
N THR A 23 -12.01 -0.28 11.18
CA THR A 23 -12.54 1.10 11.03
C THR A 23 -13.28 1.29 9.71
N TYR A 24 -12.80 0.65 8.64
CA TYR A 24 -13.48 0.66 7.35
C TYR A 24 -14.83 -0.09 7.38
N ILE A 25 -14.89 -1.27 8.01
CA ILE A 25 -16.15 -2.02 8.19
C ILE A 25 -17.17 -1.21 8.99
N ILE A 26 -16.75 -0.55 10.08
CA ILE A 26 -17.63 0.31 10.88
C ILE A 26 -18.17 1.47 10.03
N THR A 27 -17.30 2.11 9.25
CA THR A 27 -17.71 3.22 8.36
C THR A 27 -18.67 2.74 7.26
N ALA A 28 -18.47 1.54 6.73
CA ALA A 28 -19.37 0.93 5.75
C ALA A 28 -20.76 0.68 6.35
N ILE A 29 -20.84 0.11 7.56
CA ILE A 29 -22.11 -0.12 8.28
C ILE A 29 -22.86 1.19 8.53
N ILE A 30 -22.15 2.25 8.95
CA ILE A 30 -22.77 3.57 9.20
C ILE A 30 -23.28 4.20 7.88
N LYS A 31 -22.54 4.06 6.78
CA LYS A 31 -22.95 4.59 5.47
C LYS A 31 -24.13 3.83 4.85
N ASP A 32 -24.13 2.51 4.94
CA ASP A 32 -25.22 1.68 4.39
C ASP A 32 -26.55 1.93 5.11
N TYR A 33 -26.53 2.37 6.37
CA TYR A 33 -27.74 2.82 7.08
C TYR A 33 -28.37 4.08 6.46
N TYR A 34 -27.56 4.95 5.84
CA TYR A 34 -28.02 6.23 5.26
C TYR A 34 -28.24 6.17 3.74
N GLN A 35 -27.54 5.31 3.00
CA GLN A 35 -27.56 5.33 1.54
C GLN A 35 -27.46 3.92 0.94
N MET A 36 -28.61 3.30 0.69
CA MET A 36 -28.75 1.98 0.09
C MET A 36 -28.36 1.99 -1.39
N ASN A 37 -27.08 1.71 -1.69
CA ASN A 37 -26.63 1.52 -3.08
C ASN A 37 -25.82 0.22 -3.20
N THR A 38 -26.32 -0.75 -3.97
CA THR A 38 -25.81 -2.14 -4.03
C THR A 38 -24.35 -2.22 -4.48
N ILE A 39 -23.90 -1.28 -5.33
CA ILE A 39 -22.52 -1.20 -5.82
C ILE A 39 -21.53 -0.77 -4.71
N SER A 40 -22.00 -0.03 -3.70
CA SER A 40 -21.18 0.40 -2.57
C SER A 40 -20.86 -0.78 -1.64
N LEU A 41 -21.85 -1.66 -1.41
CA LEU A 41 -21.72 -2.86 -0.58
C LEU A 41 -20.64 -3.81 -1.09
N TRP A 42 -20.68 -4.17 -2.39
CA TRP A 42 -19.70 -5.08 -2.98
C TRP A 42 -18.26 -4.55 -2.94
N LYS A 43 -18.08 -3.23 -3.16
CA LYS A 43 -16.76 -2.59 -3.03
C LYS A 43 -16.23 -2.68 -1.60
N SER A 44 -17.10 -2.45 -0.61
CA SER A 44 -16.73 -2.50 0.80
C SER A 44 -16.36 -3.93 1.26
N ILE A 45 -17.08 -4.94 0.78
CA ILE A 45 -16.80 -6.35 1.09
C ILE A 45 -15.46 -6.78 0.49
N ILE A 46 -15.19 -6.44 -0.77
CA ILE A 46 -13.93 -6.84 -1.44
C ILE A 46 -12.73 -6.18 -0.76
N LEU A 47 -12.82 -4.88 -0.44
CA LEU A 47 -11.73 -4.14 0.19
C LEU A 47 -11.44 -4.64 1.62
N SER A 48 -12.48 -4.97 2.38
CA SER A 48 -12.31 -5.51 3.74
C SER A 48 -11.65 -6.90 3.73
N ILE A 49 -12.02 -7.79 2.80
CA ILE A 49 -11.36 -9.09 2.64
C ILE A 49 -9.87 -8.92 2.32
N LEU A 50 -9.53 -8.05 1.37
CA LEU A 50 -8.14 -7.75 1.00
C LEU A 50 -7.31 -7.25 2.19
N LEU A 51 -7.85 -6.29 2.96
CA LEU A 51 -7.15 -5.76 4.14
C LEU A 51 -6.93 -6.82 5.23
N ILE A 52 -7.90 -7.72 5.45
CA ILE A 52 -7.78 -8.82 6.39
C ILE A 52 -6.71 -9.81 5.93
N LEU A 53 -6.67 -10.14 4.64
CA LEU A 53 -5.70 -11.07 4.07
C LEU A 53 -4.27 -10.52 4.15
N ILE A 54 -4.08 -9.23 3.87
CA ILE A 54 -2.80 -8.52 4.01
C ILE A 54 -2.38 -8.44 5.49
N GLY A 55 -3.31 -8.11 6.39
CA GLY A 55 -3.05 -8.05 7.83
C GLY A 55 -2.71 -9.42 8.43
N ALA A 56 -3.46 -10.46 8.06
CA ALA A 56 -3.25 -11.81 8.56
C ALA A 56 -1.93 -12.42 8.04
N SER A 57 -1.62 -12.23 6.76
CA SER A 57 -0.37 -12.72 6.17
C SER A 57 0.87 -12.05 6.77
N SER A 58 0.85 -10.73 6.98
CA SER A 58 1.93 -10.00 7.64
C SER A 58 2.11 -10.40 9.11
N LEU A 59 1.02 -10.60 9.86
CA LEU A 59 1.08 -11.16 11.21
C LEU A 59 1.65 -12.58 11.24
N TYR A 60 1.19 -13.46 10.36
CA TYR A 60 1.70 -14.83 10.26
C TYR A 60 3.21 -14.86 9.97
N ARG A 61 3.66 -14.06 9.00
CA ARG A 61 5.07 -13.95 8.63
C ARG A 61 5.92 -13.37 9.77
N SER A 62 5.38 -12.43 10.55
CA SER A 62 6.08 -11.81 11.69
C SER A 62 6.24 -12.71 12.92
N LEU A 63 5.36 -13.71 13.06
CA LEU A 63 5.36 -14.69 14.14
C LEU A 63 6.15 -15.96 13.79
N ASN A 64 6.45 -16.18 12.50
CA ASN A 64 7.20 -17.34 12.04
C ASN A 64 8.72 -17.08 12.09
N TYR A 65 9.45 -17.88 12.87
CA TYR A 65 10.90 -17.78 13.03
C TYR A 65 11.64 -18.09 11.72
N GLY A 66 11.14 -19.02 10.90
CA GLY A 66 11.77 -19.41 9.63
C GLY A 66 11.85 -18.27 8.62
N CYS A 67 10.73 -17.62 8.34
CA CYS A 67 10.70 -16.43 7.47
C CYS A 67 11.52 -15.27 8.04
N THR A 68 11.57 -15.12 9.37
CA THR A 68 12.36 -14.04 9.99
C THR A 68 13.86 -14.33 9.97
N LYS A 69 14.26 -15.61 9.89
CA LYS A 69 15.67 -16.02 9.73
C LYS A 69 16.12 -15.84 8.28
N GLU A 70 15.29 -16.15 7.29
CA GLU A 70 15.54 -15.76 5.89
C GLU A 70 15.67 -14.25 5.71
N ASP A 71 14.79 -13.45 6.36
CA ASP A 71 14.89 -11.98 6.33
C ASP A 71 16.13 -11.44 7.10
N ARG A 72 16.78 -12.22 7.99
CA ARG A 72 17.95 -11.81 8.80
C ARG A 72 19.29 -12.34 8.31
N GLN A 73 19.29 -13.41 7.53
CA GLN A 73 20.51 -14.16 7.21
C GLN A 73 21.20 -13.66 5.92
N ASN A 74 20.58 -12.71 5.20
CA ASN A 74 21.11 -12.07 3.99
C ASN A 74 21.69 -10.67 4.28
N ASP A 75 22.67 -10.59 5.19
CA ASP A 75 23.43 -9.35 5.44
C ASP A 75 24.64 -9.21 4.49
N ASP A 76 24.70 -10.02 3.43
CA ASP A 76 25.69 -9.88 2.37
C ASP A 76 25.44 -8.57 1.61
N GLU A 77 26.50 -7.78 1.40
CA GLU A 77 26.47 -6.50 0.69
C GLU A 77 25.76 -6.61 -0.68
N ARG A 78 25.85 -7.77 -1.31
CA ARG A 78 25.20 -8.08 -2.59
C ARG A 78 23.68 -8.11 -2.49
N GLU A 79 23.12 -8.70 -1.44
CA GLU A 79 21.68 -8.74 -1.19
C GLU A 79 21.15 -7.35 -0.84
N GLN A 80 21.92 -6.57 -0.07
CA GLN A 80 21.58 -5.16 0.20
C GLN A 80 21.51 -4.34 -1.09
N LEU A 81 22.51 -4.47 -1.99
CA LEU A 81 22.51 -3.82 -3.30
C LEU A 81 21.32 -4.25 -4.17
N ILE A 82 21.00 -5.55 -4.19
CA ILE A 82 19.83 -6.07 -4.92
C ILE A 82 18.54 -5.48 -4.33
N SER A 83 18.42 -5.40 -3.01
CA SER A 83 17.24 -4.86 -2.34
C SER A 83 17.03 -3.37 -2.65
N PHE A 84 18.09 -2.56 -2.65
CA PHE A 84 18.02 -1.15 -3.01
C PHE A 84 17.62 -0.99 -4.49
N LYS A 85 18.25 -1.76 -5.39
CA LYS A 85 17.91 -1.74 -6.81
C LYS A 85 16.46 -2.17 -7.06
N ALA A 86 15.98 -3.19 -6.35
CA ALA A 86 14.59 -3.65 -6.41
C ALA A 86 13.62 -2.56 -5.91
N ASN A 87 13.91 -1.93 -4.78
CA ASN A 87 13.08 -0.85 -4.22
C ASN A 87 13.02 0.37 -5.15
N THR A 88 14.15 0.81 -5.71
CA THR A 88 14.16 1.91 -6.68
C THR A 88 13.39 1.55 -7.96
N THR A 89 13.52 0.31 -8.43
CA THR A 89 12.78 -0.17 -9.61
C THR A 89 11.28 -0.25 -9.32
N ALA A 90 10.88 -0.74 -8.15
CA ALA A 90 9.48 -0.77 -7.71
C ALA A 90 8.87 0.64 -7.60
N LEU A 91 9.62 1.63 -7.10
CA LEU A 91 9.17 3.03 -7.09
C LEU A 91 8.97 3.58 -8.51
N LYS A 92 9.90 3.32 -9.43
CA LYS A 92 9.75 3.71 -10.85
C LYS A 92 8.51 3.08 -11.47
N ILE A 93 8.28 1.79 -11.24
CA ILE A 93 7.09 1.08 -11.72
C ILE A 93 5.82 1.70 -11.14
N THR A 94 5.82 2.05 -9.84
CA THR A 94 4.68 2.71 -9.17
C THR A 94 4.39 4.09 -9.78
N ILE A 95 5.42 4.90 -10.05
CA ILE A 95 5.26 6.21 -10.69
C ILE A 95 4.65 6.06 -12.09
N VAL A 96 5.18 5.13 -12.89
CA VAL A 96 4.66 4.85 -14.25
C VAL A 96 3.22 4.33 -14.20
N SER A 97 2.91 3.42 -13.29
CA SER A 97 1.55 2.89 -13.15
C SER A 97 0.56 3.96 -12.71
N CYS A 98 0.92 4.80 -11.72
CA CYS A 98 0.13 5.97 -11.34
C CYS A 98 -0.11 6.91 -12.52
N PHE A 99 0.90 7.16 -13.35
CA PHE A 99 0.76 8.00 -14.55
C PHE A 99 -0.23 7.41 -15.57
N ILE A 100 -0.16 6.10 -15.82
CA ILE A 100 -1.12 5.41 -16.70
C ILE A 100 -2.54 5.53 -16.13
N PHE A 101 -2.73 5.31 -14.83
CA PHE A 101 -4.04 5.46 -14.20
C PHE A 101 -4.56 6.90 -14.29
N MET A 102 -3.72 7.92 -14.11
CA MET A 102 -4.13 9.32 -14.29
C MET A 102 -4.66 9.57 -15.70
N LEU A 103 -3.99 9.07 -16.75
CA LEU A 103 -4.46 9.20 -18.13
C LEU A 103 -5.81 8.50 -18.35
N LEU A 104 -5.96 7.27 -17.83
CA LEU A 104 -7.22 6.53 -17.94
C LEU A 104 -8.38 7.26 -17.27
N PHE A 105 -8.16 7.79 -16.06
CA PHE A 105 -9.19 8.55 -15.34
C PHE A 105 -9.51 9.89 -16.01
N MET A 106 -8.53 10.54 -16.61
CA MET A 106 -8.75 11.77 -17.39
C MET A 106 -9.63 11.50 -18.61
N ILE A 107 -9.37 10.42 -19.35
CA ILE A 107 -10.20 10.00 -20.49
C ILE A 107 -11.61 9.61 -20.02
N ALA A 108 -11.71 8.83 -18.94
CA ALA A 108 -13.00 8.42 -18.38
C ALA A 108 -13.85 9.62 -17.91
N PHE A 109 -13.20 10.63 -17.32
CA PHE A 109 -13.86 11.88 -16.93
C PHE A 109 -14.33 12.68 -18.16
N ALA A 110 -13.50 12.78 -19.21
CA ALA A 110 -13.85 13.48 -20.43
C ALA A 110 -15.12 12.90 -21.10
N ILE A 111 -15.29 11.58 -21.04
CA ILE A 111 -16.46 10.88 -21.60
C ILE A 111 -17.68 11.01 -20.66
N THR A 112 -17.51 10.75 -19.37
CA THR A 112 -18.65 10.57 -18.44
C THR A 112 -19.14 11.89 -17.82
N ARG A 113 -18.27 12.93 -17.75
CA ARG A 113 -18.51 14.22 -17.07
C ARG A 113 -19.02 14.14 -15.63
N HIS A 114 -18.80 13.00 -14.95
CA HIS A 114 -19.24 12.79 -13.58
C HIS A 114 -18.18 13.28 -12.59
N ASN A 115 -18.56 14.17 -11.66
CA ASN A 115 -17.62 14.81 -10.73
C ASN A 115 -16.88 13.83 -9.79
N SER A 116 -17.42 12.63 -9.56
CA SER A 116 -16.75 11.62 -8.72
C SER A 116 -15.38 11.17 -9.25
N PHE A 117 -15.13 11.25 -10.56
CA PHE A 117 -13.82 10.89 -11.12
C PHE A 117 -12.72 11.89 -10.78
N ILE A 118 -13.09 13.16 -10.56
CA ILE A 118 -12.15 14.22 -10.17
C ILE A 118 -11.54 13.91 -8.81
N GLY A 119 -12.34 13.45 -7.84
CA GLY A 119 -11.86 13.11 -6.51
C GLY A 119 -10.82 11.98 -6.52
N VAL A 120 -11.07 10.94 -7.33
CA VAL A 120 -10.13 9.83 -7.51
C VAL A 120 -8.87 10.29 -8.23
N PHE A 121 -9.01 11.12 -9.26
CA PHE A 121 -7.89 11.69 -10.00
C PHE A 121 -6.96 12.51 -9.09
N ILE A 122 -7.51 13.40 -8.25
CA ILE A 122 -6.75 14.18 -7.28
C ILE A 122 -5.97 13.27 -6.33
N GLY A 123 -6.59 12.20 -5.83
CA GLY A 123 -5.92 11.23 -4.96
C GLY A 123 -4.72 10.57 -5.63
N ILE A 124 -4.85 10.16 -6.88
CA ILE A 124 -3.75 9.56 -7.65
C ILE A 124 -2.65 10.60 -7.95
N CYS A 125 -3.02 11.85 -8.27
CA CYS A 125 -2.06 12.93 -8.45
C CYS A 125 -1.22 13.17 -7.19
N LEU A 126 -1.83 13.13 -5.99
CA LEU A 126 -1.09 13.29 -4.74
C LEU A 126 -0.09 12.15 -4.52
N ILE A 127 -0.51 10.90 -4.73
CA ILE A 127 0.37 9.73 -4.60
C ILE A 127 1.55 9.83 -5.59
N PHE A 128 1.28 10.23 -6.84
CA PHE A 128 2.30 10.43 -7.86
C PHE A 128 3.33 11.50 -7.44
N ASN A 129 2.88 12.65 -6.95
CA ASN A 129 3.75 13.75 -6.51
C ASN A 129 4.62 13.33 -5.31
N ILE A 130 4.03 12.70 -4.29
CA ILE A 130 4.78 12.20 -3.13
C ILE A 130 5.84 11.18 -3.57
N SER A 131 5.52 10.29 -4.50
CA SER A 131 6.46 9.28 -5.03
C SER A 131 7.63 9.92 -5.79
N MET A 132 7.36 10.94 -6.62
CA MET A 132 8.38 11.70 -7.35
C MET A 132 9.30 12.47 -6.41
N ILE A 133 8.73 13.20 -5.43
CA ILE A 133 9.50 13.95 -4.44
C ILE A 133 10.39 13.00 -3.62
N SER A 134 9.85 11.86 -3.20
CA SER A 134 10.60 10.84 -2.47
C SER A 134 11.80 10.32 -3.27
N GLN A 135 11.62 10.06 -4.57
CA GLN A 135 12.70 9.61 -5.44
C GLN A 135 13.80 10.67 -5.61
N ILE A 136 13.42 11.95 -5.80
CA ILE A 136 14.37 13.06 -5.91
C ILE A 136 15.10 13.26 -4.59
N ALA A 137 14.39 13.27 -3.47
CA ALA A 137 14.97 13.45 -2.14
C ALA A 137 15.97 12.33 -1.81
N ALA A 138 15.62 11.07 -2.13
CA ALA A 138 16.53 9.93 -1.95
C ALA A 138 17.79 10.08 -2.82
N TYR A 139 17.64 10.51 -4.08
CA TYR A 139 18.77 10.76 -4.97
C TYR A 139 19.71 11.84 -4.42
N VAL A 140 19.17 13.00 -4.03
CA VAL A 140 19.95 14.12 -3.47
C VAL A 140 20.63 13.72 -2.16
N TYR A 141 19.96 12.97 -1.29
CA TYR A 141 20.53 12.54 -0.02
C TYR A 141 21.75 11.63 -0.24
N HIS A 142 21.65 10.65 -1.14
CA HIS A 142 22.74 9.73 -1.44
C HIS A 142 23.87 10.39 -2.24
N ASP A 143 23.56 11.30 -3.16
CA ASP A 143 24.58 12.07 -3.89
C ASP A 143 25.43 12.95 -2.96
N ARG A 144 24.82 13.50 -1.90
CA ARG A 144 25.49 14.34 -0.90
C ARG A 144 26.33 13.57 0.13
N HIS A 145 26.11 12.26 0.28
CA HIS A 145 26.80 11.38 1.23
C HIS A 145 27.67 10.32 0.54
N ASN A 146 27.88 10.47 -0.77
CA ASN A 146 28.90 9.74 -1.55
C ASN A 146 30.17 10.58 -1.62
#